data_AF-A0A6J2IQV6-F1
#
_entry.id   AF-A0A6J2IQV6-F1
#
_cell.length_a   1.000
_cell.length_b   1.000
_cell.length_c   1.000
_cell.angle_alpha   90.00
_cell.angle_beta   90.00
_cell.angle_gamma   90.00
#
_symmetry.space_group_name_H-M   'P 1'
#
loop_
_entity.id
_entity.type
_entity.pdbx_description
1 polymer ?
#
loop_
_entity_poly.entity_id
_entity_poly.type
_entity_poly.pdbx_seq_one_letter_code
_entity_poly.pdbx_strand_id
1 'polypeptide(L)'
;MGAGASLSICKSFSSIQVRHTTNKVSPDLQFSRERSTFGVPLETLLQGATQCGVPSLVTQMVEYLEVFGLERVGIFRIGGSVNKIKELKQKYNQGEKVDLINDGDVDSVASLLKLFLKELPVAVFPENICSGLLKTFQEHKINTTECIENMKQLLTCLPKAHQNLLQFLSAFLLKIAMHSEVNFMTLENLSIVFGPALFKVPVSPLACEEQRLYNGLLLYLLQHHEMLFVDLNPCFSQRQADGLQGSNTEDAGRDRLTLLSASSHPT
;
A
#
# COMPACT_ATOMS: atom_id res chain seq x y z
N MET A 1 64.94 12.51 -43.92
CA MET A 1 66.36 12.10 -43.81
C MET A 1 66.81 12.42 -42.38
N GLY A 2 67.43 11.44 -41.69
CA GLY A 2 67.91 11.49 -40.30
C GLY A 2 66.83 11.11 -39.28
N ALA A 3 66.72 9.91 -38.68
CA ALA A 3 67.71 9.10 -37.92
C ALA A 3 68.38 9.93 -36.82
N GLY A 4 68.49 9.51 -35.56
CA GLY A 4 68.27 8.21 -34.94
C GLY A 4 68.75 8.32 -33.47
N ALA A 5 68.45 7.29 -32.72
CA ALA A 5 68.56 7.19 -31.27
C ALA A 5 69.98 7.18 -30.68
N SER A 6 70.01 7.46 -29.37
CA SER A 6 70.56 6.58 -28.31
C SER A 6 71.91 6.90 -27.67
N LEU A 7 72.03 6.32 -26.47
CA LEU A 7 73.17 6.07 -25.59
C LEU A 7 73.41 7.16 -24.52
N SER A 8 73.67 6.89 -23.23
CA SER A 8 73.66 5.68 -22.40
C SER A 8 74.29 6.02 -21.04
N ILE A 9 73.83 5.37 -19.95
CA ILE A 9 74.65 4.85 -18.81
C ILE A 9 75.25 5.95 -17.87
N CYS A 10 75.19 5.95 -16.52
CA CYS A 10 75.42 4.90 -15.53
C CYS A 10 74.98 5.31 -14.11
N LYS A 11 74.41 4.34 -13.37
CA LYS A 11 74.58 3.97 -11.94
C LYS A 11 75.16 5.01 -10.94
N SER A 12 74.45 5.21 -9.81
CA SER A 12 74.87 4.64 -8.50
C SER A 12 73.83 4.93 -7.41
N PHE A 13 73.58 3.91 -6.57
CA PHE A 13 72.67 3.87 -5.43
C PHE A 13 73.35 4.35 -4.14
N SER A 14 72.59 5.03 -3.26
CA SER A 14 72.67 4.93 -1.79
C SER A 14 71.36 5.53 -1.22
N SER A 15 70.34 4.72 -0.97
CA SER A 15 70.03 4.08 0.33
C SER A 15 69.46 5.05 1.37
N ILE A 16 68.14 5.29 1.34
CA ILE A 16 67.35 5.68 2.52
C ILE A 16 66.16 4.72 2.62
N GLN A 17 66.22 3.84 3.62
CA GLN A 17 65.10 2.99 4.02
C GLN A 17 64.10 3.84 4.81
N VAL A 18 62.94 4.14 4.21
CA VAL A 18 61.78 4.62 4.96
C VAL A 18 60.89 3.41 5.24
N ARG A 19 60.81 3.05 6.52
CA ARG A 19 59.93 2.00 7.04
C ARG A 19 58.48 2.35 6.72
N HIS A 20 57.81 1.47 5.98
CA HIS A 20 56.37 1.45 5.85
C HIS A 20 55.72 1.25 7.22
N THR A 21 54.90 2.19 7.65
CA THR A 21 53.79 1.94 8.59
C THR A 21 52.49 2.20 7.85
N THR A 22 51.84 1.13 7.42
CA THR A 22 50.53 1.17 6.79
C THR A 22 49.45 1.46 7.82
N ASN A 23 49.05 2.73 7.95
CA ASN A 23 47.73 3.07 8.49
C ASN A 23 46.84 3.51 7.33
N LYS A 24 46.38 2.54 6.53
CA LYS A 24 45.22 2.71 5.67
C LYS A 24 43.98 2.56 6.56
N VAL A 25 43.56 3.65 7.19
CA VAL A 25 42.17 3.77 7.63
C VAL A 25 41.40 4.19 6.39
N SER A 26 40.97 3.21 5.61
CA SER A 26 39.91 3.43 4.63
C SER A 26 38.66 3.81 5.44
N PRO A 27 37.95 4.91 5.14
CA PRO A 27 36.61 5.05 5.65
C PRO A 27 35.83 3.86 5.07
N ASP A 28 35.27 3.04 5.96
CA ASP A 28 34.25 2.07 5.58
C ASP A 28 33.10 2.90 5.01
N LEU A 29 33.10 3.09 3.68
CA LEU A 29 31.92 3.50 2.95
C LEU A 29 30.95 2.33 3.08
N GLN A 30 30.33 2.24 4.24
CA GLN A 30 28.99 1.70 4.38
C GLN A 30 28.11 2.61 3.54
N PHE A 31 28.10 2.39 2.22
CA PHE A 31 26.88 2.49 1.46
C PHE A 31 25.93 1.49 2.11
N SER A 32 25.33 1.89 3.24
CA SER A 32 24.01 1.43 3.58
C SER A 32 23.19 1.73 2.34
N ARG A 33 22.94 0.69 1.54
CA ARG A 33 22.05 0.76 0.39
C ARG A 33 20.78 1.40 0.91
N GLU A 34 20.57 2.69 0.63
CA GLU A 34 19.47 3.46 1.21
C GLU A 34 18.18 2.69 0.88
N ARG A 35 17.61 2.00 1.87
CA ARG A 35 16.42 1.18 1.69
C ARG A 35 15.20 2.11 1.68
N SER A 36 15.07 2.91 0.64
CA SER A 36 13.87 3.74 0.44
C SER A 36 12.67 2.85 0.18
N THR A 37 11.55 3.16 0.83
CA THR A 37 10.28 2.43 0.67
C THR A 37 9.25 3.23 -0.13
N PHE A 38 9.30 4.55 -0.05
CA PHE A 38 8.50 5.46 -0.87
C PHE A 38 9.25 5.81 -2.16
N GLY A 39 8.50 6.06 -3.24
CA GLY A 39 9.07 6.49 -4.52
C GLY A 39 9.80 5.38 -5.31
N VAL A 40 9.68 4.12 -4.91
CA VAL A 40 10.34 2.97 -5.56
C VAL A 40 9.33 2.04 -6.22
N PRO A 41 9.71 1.28 -7.26
CA PRO A 41 8.80 0.34 -7.93
C PRO A 41 8.25 -0.70 -6.97
N LEU A 42 6.96 -1.04 -7.11
CA LEU A 42 6.25 -1.94 -6.21
C LEU A 42 6.92 -3.32 -6.13
N GLU A 43 7.44 -3.82 -7.25
CA GLU A 43 8.16 -5.10 -7.36
C GLU A 43 9.44 -5.11 -6.52
N THR A 44 10.10 -3.96 -6.36
CA THR A 44 11.32 -3.86 -5.54
C THR A 44 11.00 -4.05 -4.06
N LEU A 45 9.83 -3.57 -3.62
CA LEU A 45 9.36 -3.70 -2.24
C LEU A 45 9.02 -5.14 -1.88
N LEU A 46 8.70 -5.98 -2.87
CA LEU A 46 8.37 -7.38 -2.65
C LEU A 46 9.57 -8.28 -2.37
N GLN A 47 10.80 -7.79 -2.60
CA GLN A 47 12.03 -8.51 -2.24
C GLN A 47 12.31 -8.46 -0.72
N GLY A 48 11.59 -7.62 0.02
CA GLY A 48 11.64 -7.51 1.48
C GLY A 48 10.55 -8.32 2.19
N ALA A 49 10.19 -7.89 3.40
CA ALA A 49 9.08 -8.48 4.14
C ALA A 49 7.75 -8.19 3.44
N THR A 50 7.00 -9.24 3.11
CA THR A 50 5.69 -9.14 2.49
C THR A 50 4.69 -10.02 3.22
N GLN A 51 3.42 -9.66 3.14
CA GLN A 51 2.32 -10.57 3.50
C GLN A 51 1.39 -10.71 2.30
N CYS A 52 1.12 -11.95 1.87
CA CYS A 52 0.30 -12.25 0.69
C CYS A 52 0.72 -11.49 -0.60
N GLY A 53 2.01 -11.15 -0.74
CA GLY A 53 2.53 -10.40 -1.89
C GLY A 53 2.20 -8.91 -1.89
N VAL A 54 1.92 -8.32 -0.72
CA VAL A 54 1.78 -6.88 -0.49
C VAL A 54 2.93 -6.39 0.41
N PRO A 55 3.50 -5.20 0.15
CA PRO A 55 4.57 -4.64 1.00
C PRO A 55 4.15 -4.45 2.45
N SER A 56 5.02 -4.80 3.40
CA SER A 56 4.70 -4.77 4.84
C SER A 56 4.26 -3.41 5.37
N LEU A 57 4.78 -2.29 4.83
CA LEU A 57 4.33 -0.97 5.28
C LEU A 57 2.84 -0.73 4.97
N VAL A 58 2.36 -1.25 3.83
CA VAL A 58 0.96 -1.10 3.43
C VAL A 58 0.08 -1.95 4.34
N THR A 59 0.49 -3.19 4.62
CA THR A 59 -0.27 -4.06 5.52
C THR A 59 -0.32 -3.50 6.94
N GLN A 60 0.79 -2.97 7.47
CA GLN A 60 0.82 -2.31 8.78
C GLN A 60 -0.12 -1.10 8.86
N MET A 61 -0.10 -0.23 7.84
CA MET A 61 -0.99 0.94 7.80
C MET A 61 -2.45 0.53 7.71
N VAL A 62 -2.78 -0.48 6.89
CA VAL A 62 -4.16 -0.99 6.77
C VAL A 62 -4.62 -1.65 8.07
N GLU A 63 -3.81 -2.52 8.67
CA GLU A 63 -4.12 -3.18 9.95
C GLU A 63 -4.38 -2.15 11.06
N TYR A 64 -3.55 -1.11 11.16
CA TYR A 64 -3.78 0.00 12.09
C TYR A 64 -5.14 0.70 11.82
N LEU A 65 -5.43 1.04 10.57
CA LEU A 65 -6.67 1.74 10.23
C LEU A 65 -7.93 0.86 10.38
N GLU A 66 -7.80 -0.46 10.23
CA GLU A 66 -8.89 -1.39 10.54
C GLU A 66 -9.19 -1.48 12.04
N VAL A 67 -8.18 -1.32 12.89
CA VAL A 67 -8.36 -1.35 14.35
C VAL A 67 -8.86 0.01 14.87
N PHE A 68 -8.32 1.11 14.38
CA PHE A 68 -8.55 2.45 14.98
C PHE A 68 -9.36 3.40 14.10
N GLY A 69 -9.55 3.09 12.81
CA GLY A 69 -10.04 4.04 11.81
C GLY A 69 -11.44 3.79 11.27
N LEU A 70 -12.06 2.61 11.50
CA LEU A 70 -13.34 2.26 10.87
C LEU A 70 -14.48 3.24 11.21
N GLU A 71 -14.49 3.80 12.41
CA GLU A 71 -15.52 4.75 12.86
C GLU A 71 -15.06 6.22 12.78
N ARG A 72 -13.83 6.48 12.29
CA ARG A 72 -13.31 7.85 12.17
C ARG A 72 -14.08 8.61 11.10
N VAL A 73 -14.93 9.56 11.52
CA VAL A 73 -15.66 10.47 10.64
C VAL A 73 -14.73 11.13 9.62
N GLY A 74 -15.01 10.91 8.34
CA GLY A 74 -14.25 11.46 7.22
C GLY A 74 -12.87 10.85 7.03
N ILE A 75 -12.62 9.62 7.49
CA ILE A 75 -11.36 8.90 7.22
C ILE A 75 -11.00 8.96 5.74
N PHE A 76 -9.72 9.16 5.43
CA PHE A 76 -9.18 9.48 4.09
C PHE A 76 -9.61 10.82 3.48
N ARG A 77 -10.74 11.41 3.86
CA ARG A 77 -11.12 12.76 3.39
C ARG A 77 -10.40 13.84 4.20
N ILE A 78 -10.33 13.69 5.52
CA ILE A 78 -9.63 14.61 6.40
C ILE A 78 -8.11 14.38 6.29
N GLY A 79 -7.36 15.48 6.12
CA GLY A 79 -5.91 15.44 6.03
C GLY A 79 -5.27 15.32 7.42
N GLY A 80 -4.25 14.48 7.53
CA GLY A 80 -3.46 14.35 8.75
C GLY A 80 -2.39 15.42 8.92
N SER A 81 -1.64 15.32 10.02
CA SER A 81 -0.54 16.22 10.33
C SER A 81 0.61 16.05 9.32
N VAL A 82 0.93 17.12 8.59
CA VAL A 82 2.03 17.13 7.60
C VAL A 82 3.36 16.73 8.24
N ASN A 83 3.63 17.19 9.46
CA ASN A 83 4.86 16.83 10.19
C ASN A 83 4.89 15.34 10.51
N LYS A 84 3.76 14.79 10.98
CA LYS A 84 3.68 13.37 11.32
C LYS A 84 3.81 12.47 10.10
N ILE A 85 3.16 12.83 9.00
CA ILE A 85 3.29 12.14 7.72
C ILE A 85 4.76 12.12 7.27
N LYS A 86 5.45 13.27 7.38
CA LYS A 86 6.87 13.39 7.03
C LYS A 86 7.76 12.51 7.92
N GLU A 87 7.54 12.54 9.23
CA GLU A 87 8.28 11.73 10.21
C GLU A 87 8.09 10.23 9.96
N LEU A 88 6.84 9.77 9.83
CA LEU A 88 6.54 8.36 9.57
C LEU A 88 7.13 7.89 8.24
N LYS A 89 6.98 8.69 7.17
CA LYS A 89 7.60 8.42 5.87
C LYS A 89 9.11 8.29 5.97
N GLN A 90 9.76 9.19 6.72
CA GLN A 90 11.20 9.16 6.91
C GLN A 90 11.64 7.87 7.62
N LYS A 91 10.96 7.49 8.72
CA LYS A 91 11.24 6.23 9.43
C LYS A 91 11.15 5.02 8.50
N TYR A 92 10.07 4.95 7.69
CA TYR A 92 9.91 3.88 6.70
C TYR A 92 11.02 3.87 5.65
N ASN A 93 11.45 5.03 5.13
CA ASN A 93 12.54 5.13 4.15
C ASN A 93 13.92 4.83 4.73
N GLN A 94 14.09 4.93 6.05
CA GLN A 94 15.33 4.57 6.74
C GLN A 94 15.34 3.08 7.15
N GLY A 95 14.23 2.36 6.91
CA GLY A 95 14.07 0.97 7.35
C GLY A 95 13.93 0.84 8.87
N GLU A 96 13.58 1.92 9.56
CA GLU A 96 13.33 1.91 11.00
C GLU A 96 12.03 1.17 11.32
N LYS A 97 11.96 0.63 12.55
CA LYS A 97 10.71 0.07 13.05
C LYS A 97 9.72 1.21 13.30
N VAL A 98 8.60 1.21 12.59
CA VAL A 98 7.51 2.16 12.78
C VAL A 98 6.48 1.58 13.73
N ASP A 99 6.18 2.30 14.80
CA ASP A 99 5.12 1.95 15.76
C ASP A 99 3.93 2.90 15.57
N LEU A 100 2.98 2.51 14.72
CA LEU A 100 1.84 3.36 14.38
C LEU A 100 0.91 3.63 15.58
N ILE A 101 0.93 2.79 16.62
CA ILE A 101 0.10 2.98 17.82
C ILE A 101 0.60 4.17 18.63
N ASN A 102 1.92 4.26 18.82
CA ASN A 102 2.52 5.30 19.63
C ASN A 102 2.90 6.54 18.82
N ASP A 103 3.34 6.35 17.57
CA ASP A 103 3.80 7.43 16.73
C ASP A 103 2.70 8.01 15.84
N GLY A 104 1.68 7.23 15.50
CA GLY A 104 0.67 7.60 14.50
C GLY A 104 -0.61 8.22 15.06
N ASP A 105 -1.42 8.74 14.15
CA ASP A 105 -2.84 9.05 14.34
C ASP A 105 -3.61 8.66 13.06
N VAL A 106 -4.92 8.42 13.19
CA VAL A 106 -5.74 7.89 12.09
C VAL A 106 -5.65 8.73 10.82
N ASP A 107 -5.74 10.06 10.93
CA ASP A 107 -5.77 10.95 9.76
C ASP A 107 -4.39 11.01 9.08
N SER A 108 -3.31 11.00 9.87
CA SER A 108 -1.93 10.95 9.36
C SER A 108 -1.59 9.62 8.71
N VAL A 109 -1.98 8.49 9.29
CA VAL A 109 -1.74 7.16 8.71
C VAL A 109 -2.58 6.96 7.44
N ALA A 110 -3.84 7.40 7.43
CA ALA A 110 -4.69 7.39 6.25
C ALA A 110 -4.10 8.25 5.11
N SER A 111 -3.57 9.42 5.45
CA SER A 111 -2.90 10.31 4.49
C SER A 111 -1.58 9.72 3.98
N LEU A 112 -0.81 9.07 4.84
CA LEU A 112 0.44 8.40 4.49
C LEU A 112 0.22 7.22 3.55
N LEU A 113 -0.83 6.41 3.76
CA LEU A 113 -1.21 5.34 2.85
C LEU A 113 -1.50 5.87 1.44
N LYS A 114 -2.32 6.93 1.33
CA LYS A 114 -2.59 7.58 0.03
C LYS A 114 -1.31 8.14 -0.61
N LEU A 115 -0.43 8.73 0.21
CA LEU A 115 0.84 9.28 -0.26
C LEU A 115 1.74 8.18 -0.84
N PHE A 116 1.83 7.02 -0.18
CA PHE A 116 2.57 5.87 -0.69
C PHE A 116 2.13 5.48 -2.10
N LEU A 117 0.82 5.32 -2.30
CA LEU A 117 0.24 4.94 -3.60
C LEU A 117 0.53 5.98 -4.68
N LYS A 118 0.37 7.27 -4.34
CA LYS A 118 0.62 8.39 -5.24
C LYS A 118 2.09 8.49 -5.69
N GLU A 119 3.02 8.15 -4.80
CA GLU A 119 4.46 8.24 -5.05
C GLU A 119 5.04 7.02 -5.76
N LEU A 120 4.28 5.93 -5.95
CA LEU A 120 4.75 4.79 -6.75
C LEU A 120 5.16 5.28 -8.15
N PRO A 121 6.34 4.88 -8.70
CA PRO A 121 6.77 5.31 -10.03
C PRO A 121 5.76 4.93 -11.13
N VAL A 122 5.21 3.72 -11.05
CA VAL A 122 4.07 3.25 -11.86
C VAL A 122 2.85 3.19 -10.93
N ALA A 123 1.72 3.76 -11.37
CA ALA A 123 0.49 3.74 -10.59
C ALA A 123 -0.02 2.31 -10.38
N VAL A 124 -0.87 2.11 -9.36
CA VAL A 124 -1.47 0.78 -9.10
C VAL A 124 -2.18 0.24 -10.34
N PHE A 125 -2.85 1.12 -11.09
CA PHE A 125 -3.28 0.84 -12.45
C PHE A 125 -2.30 1.46 -13.47
N PRO A 126 -1.45 0.66 -14.12
CA PRO A 126 -0.55 1.14 -15.16
C PRO A 126 -1.33 1.69 -16.37
N GLU A 127 -0.79 2.73 -16.99
CA GLU A 127 -1.42 3.46 -18.10
C GLU A 127 -1.82 2.55 -19.27
N ASN A 128 -1.00 1.54 -19.58
CA ASN A 128 -1.25 0.59 -20.66
C ASN A 128 -2.47 -0.33 -20.41
N ILE A 129 -2.93 -0.45 -19.16
CA ILE A 129 -4.14 -1.21 -18.80
C ILE A 129 -5.34 -0.27 -18.60
N CYS A 130 -5.09 0.94 -18.07
CA CYS A 130 -6.11 1.96 -17.81
C CYS A 130 -6.98 2.29 -19.02
N SER A 131 -6.39 2.45 -20.20
CA SER A 131 -7.13 2.79 -21.42
C SER A 131 -8.15 1.70 -21.81
N GLY A 132 -7.76 0.43 -21.68
CA GLY A 132 -8.65 -0.71 -21.89
C GLY A 132 -9.78 -0.72 -20.86
N LEU A 133 -9.45 -0.59 -19.57
CA LEU A 133 -10.45 -0.58 -18.50
C LEU A 133 -11.47 0.56 -18.69
N LEU A 134 -10.99 1.76 -19.02
CA LEU A 134 -11.85 2.92 -19.20
C LEU A 134 -12.77 2.78 -20.42
N LYS A 135 -12.23 2.30 -21.55
CA LYS A 135 -13.02 2.02 -22.75
C LYS A 135 -14.11 1.00 -22.46
N THR A 136 -13.73 -0.12 -21.86
CA THR A 136 -14.65 -1.18 -21.41
C THR A 136 -15.72 -0.55 -20.52
N PHE A 137 -15.37 0.20 -19.47
CA PHE A 137 -16.34 0.89 -18.60
C PHE A 137 -17.33 1.83 -19.32
N GLN A 138 -16.87 2.56 -20.34
CA GLN A 138 -17.71 3.50 -21.08
C GLN A 138 -18.68 2.80 -22.04
N GLU A 139 -18.29 1.66 -22.61
CA GLU A 139 -19.11 0.85 -23.52
C GLU A 139 -20.23 0.11 -22.75
N HIS A 140 -20.08 -0.05 -21.44
CA HIS A 140 -20.93 -0.87 -20.55
C HIS A 140 -22.28 -0.29 -20.16
N LYS A 141 -22.76 0.74 -20.85
CA LYS A 141 -24.14 1.22 -20.64
C LYS A 141 -25.21 0.21 -21.09
N ILE A 142 -24.82 -0.97 -21.60
CA ILE A 142 -25.70 -1.90 -22.33
C ILE A 142 -25.67 -3.37 -21.83
N ASN A 143 -24.56 -3.92 -21.30
CA ASN A 143 -24.49 -5.34 -20.85
C ASN A 143 -23.48 -5.58 -19.71
N THR A 144 -23.96 -5.97 -18.52
CA THR A 144 -23.16 -6.11 -17.30
C THR A 144 -22.29 -7.39 -17.25
N THR A 145 -22.67 -8.47 -17.93
CA THR A 145 -21.93 -9.76 -17.80
C THR A 145 -20.65 -9.77 -18.64
N GLU A 146 -20.78 -9.47 -19.94
CA GLU A 146 -19.63 -9.32 -20.85
C GLU A 146 -18.66 -8.25 -20.34
N CYS A 147 -19.24 -7.21 -19.75
CA CYS A 147 -18.52 -6.16 -19.08
C CYS A 147 -17.56 -6.66 -17.99
N ILE A 148 -18.09 -7.47 -17.07
CA ILE A 148 -17.32 -8.02 -15.96
C ILE A 148 -16.25 -8.98 -16.50
N GLU A 149 -16.56 -9.79 -17.51
CA GLU A 149 -15.59 -10.70 -18.13
C GLU A 149 -14.41 -9.94 -18.78
N ASN A 150 -14.70 -8.90 -19.56
CA ASN A 150 -13.68 -8.06 -20.17
C ASN A 150 -12.84 -7.32 -19.11
N MET A 151 -13.49 -6.82 -18.06
CA MET A 151 -12.79 -6.22 -16.92
C MET A 151 -11.86 -7.22 -16.23
N LYS A 152 -12.32 -8.44 -15.96
CA LYS A 152 -11.49 -9.51 -15.39
C LYS A 152 -10.25 -9.77 -16.24
N GLN A 153 -10.40 -9.91 -17.55
CA GLN A 153 -9.28 -10.16 -18.46
C GLN A 153 -8.25 -9.02 -18.45
N LEU A 154 -8.70 -7.78 -18.32
CA LEU A 154 -7.78 -6.64 -18.20
C LEU A 154 -7.08 -6.61 -16.83
N LEU A 155 -7.80 -6.94 -15.75
CA LEU A 155 -7.24 -7.02 -14.40
C LEU A 155 -6.21 -8.15 -14.27
N THR A 156 -6.39 -9.29 -14.95
CA THR A 156 -5.41 -10.39 -14.96
C THR A 156 -4.13 -10.03 -15.72
N CYS A 157 -4.17 -9.03 -16.61
CA CYS A 157 -2.99 -8.49 -17.31
C CYS A 157 -2.13 -7.56 -16.44
N LEU A 158 -2.60 -7.14 -15.26
CA LEU A 158 -1.79 -6.35 -14.33
C LEU A 158 -0.58 -7.17 -13.84
N PRO A 159 0.59 -6.56 -13.55
CA PRO A 159 1.66 -7.26 -12.86
C PRO A 159 1.18 -7.85 -11.53
N LYS A 160 1.69 -9.01 -11.12
CA LYS A 160 1.18 -9.73 -9.93
C LYS A 160 1.22 -8.89 -8.65
N ALA A 161 2.27 -8.07 -8.49
CA ALA A 161 2.41 -7.13 -7.38
C ALA A 161 1.25 -6.12 -7.33
N HIS A 162 0.91 -5.55 -8.49
CA HIS A 162 -0.19 -4.60 -8.65
C HIS A 162 -1.55 -5.26 -8.41
N GLN A 163 -1.77 -6.48 -8.91
CA GLN A 163 -2.99 -7.25 -8.63
C GLN A 163 -3.19 -7.48 -7.14
N ASN A 164 -2.15 -7.96 -6.44
CA ASN A 164 -2.23 -8.24 -5.01
C ASN A 164 -2.53 -6.97 -4.20
N LEU A 165 -1.83 -5.87 -4.52
CA LEU A 165 -2.06 -4.58 -3.85
C LEU A 165 -3.47 -4.06 -4.12
N LEU A 166 -3.95 -4.14 -5.36
CA LEU A 166 -5.30 -3.74 -5.72
C LEU A 166 -6.35 -4.53 -4.96
N GLN A 167 -6.27 -5.86 -4.97
CA GLN A 167 -7.23 -6.71 -4.26
C GLN A 167 -7.23 -6.46 -2.76
N PHE A 168 -6.05 -6.30 -2.16
CA PHE A 168 -5.91 -5.98 -0.73
C PHE A 168 -6.53 -4.63 -0.37
N LEU A 169 -6.25 -3.59 -1.17
CA LEU A 169 -6.82 -2.26 -0.94
C LEU A 169 -8.33 -2.25 -1.18
N SER A 170 -8.83 -2.88 -2.25
CA SER A 170 -10.27 -2.93 -2.53
C SER A 170 -11.05 -3.58 -1.38
N ALA A 171 -10.53 -4.69 -0.82
CA ALA A 171 -11.12 -5.33 0.35
C ALA A 171 -11.20 -4.39 1.57
N PHE A 172 -10.12 -3.66 1.84
CA PHE A 172 -10.07 -2.70 2.94
C PHE A 172 -11.01 -1.50 2.71
N LEU A 173 -11.08 -0.96 1.49
CA LEU A 173 -11.99 0.14 1.15
C LEU A 173 -13.46 -0.27 1.28
N LEU A 174 -13.81 -1.50 0.91
CA LEU A 174 -15.15 -2.05 1.16
C LEU A 174 -15.46 -2.10 2.65
N LYS A 175 -14.52 -2.56 3.47
CA LYS A 175 -14.67 -2.60 4.94
C LYS A 175 -14.91 -1.21 5.53
N ILE A 176 -14.21 -0.19 5.04
CA ILE A 176 -14.43 1.22 5.44
C ILE A 176 -15.84 1.67 5.02
N ALA A 177 -16.27 1.36 3.79
CA ALA A 177 -17.59 1.72 3.30
C ALA A 177 -18.73 1.02 4.03
N MET A 178 -18.53 -0.19 4.54
CA MET A 178 -19.50 -0.88 5.39
C MET A 178 -19.78 -0.13 6.70
N HIS A 179 -18.85 0.72 7.15
CA HIS A 179 -19.01 1.57 8.35
C HIS A 179 -19.44 3.00 7.99
N SER A 180 -19.91 3.23 6.75
CA SER A 180 -20.22 4.58 6.24
C SER A 180 -21.36 5.28 6.98
N GLU A 181 -22.21 4.57 7.71
CA GLU A 181 -23.22 5.18 8.59
C GLU A 181 -22.59 6.00 9.72
N VAL A 182 -21.38 5.63 10.18
CA VAL A 182 -20.65 6.33 11.23
C VAL A 182 -19.55 7.20 10.65
N ASN A 183 -18.73 6.65 9.76
CA ASN A 183 -17.57 7.37 9.23
C ASN A 183 -17.89 8.31 8.04
N PHE A 184 -19.10 8.24 7.47
CA PHE A 184 -19.58 9.03 6.32
C PHE A 184 -18.81 8.84 5.00
N MET A 185 -18.04 7.76 4.86
CA MET A 185 -17.24 7.47 3.67
C MET A 185 -17.84 6.29 2.90
N THR A 186 -18.81 6.58 2.02
CA THR A 186 -19.38 5.61 1.07
C THR A 186 -18.37 5.22 -0.02
N LEU A 187 -18.68 4.21 -0.83
CA LEU A 187 -17.84 3.82 -1.97
C LEU A 187 -17.65 4.97 -2.98
N GLU A 188 -18.66 5.80 -3.19
CA GLU A 188 -18.59 7.00 -4.04
C GLU A 188 -17.60 8.01 -3.48
N ASN A 189 -17.63 8.25 -2.16
CA ASN A 189 -16.70 9.17 -1.51
C ASN A 189 -15.26 8.62 -1.57
N LEU A 190 -15.10 7.32 -1.33
CA LEU A 190 -13.79 6.66 -1.38
C LEU A 190 -13.22 6.64 -2.81
N SER A 191 -14.04 6.41 -3.83
CA SER A 191 -13.58 6.39 -5.23
C SER A 191 -13.06 7.75 -5.70
N ILE A 192 -13.68 8.84 -5.24
CA ILE A 192 -13.21 10.21 -5.50
C ILE A 192 -11.86 10.47 -4.82
N VAL A 193 -11.69 10.00 -3.58
CA VAL A 193 -10.48 10.24 -2.79
C VAL A 193 -9.30 9.36 -3.25
N PHE A 194 -9.55 8.10 -3.61
CA PHE A 194 -8.52 7.15 -4.01
C PHE A 194 -8.24 7.15 -5.52
N GLY A 195 -9.15 7.62 -6.36
CA GLY A 195 -8.94 7.70 -7.81
C GLY A 195 -7.61 8.37 -8.18
N PRO A 196 -7.30 9.59 -7.69
CA PRO A 196 -6.02 10.24 -7.98
C PRO A 196 -4.78 9.56 -7.38
N ALA A 197 -4.96 8.62 -6.44
CA ALA A 197 -3.86 7.87 -5.82
C ALA A 197 -3.58 6.55 -6.55
N LEU A 198 -4.61 5.95 -7.17
CA LEU A 198 -4.52 4.66 -7.87
C LEU A 198 -4.31 4.82 -9.38
N PHE A 199 -4.77 5.93 -9.95
CA PHE A 199 -4.61 6.30 -11.35
C PHE A 199 -3.74 7.55 -11.49
N LYS A 200 -2.89 7.58 -12.51
CA LYS A 200 -2.13 8.77 -12.89
C LYS A 200 -2.73 9.36 -14.15
N VAL A 201 -3.52 10.43 -13.98
CA VAL A 201 -4.03 11.22 -15.10
C VAL A 201 -2.97 12.24 -15.52
N PRO A 202 -2.52 12.23 -16.79
CA PRO A 202 -1.59 13.23 -17.28
C PRO A 202 -2.16 14.66 -17.16
N VAL A 203 -1.28 15.64 -17.04
CA VAL A 203 -1.70 17.05 -17.03
C VAL A 203 -2.17 17.42 -18.44
N SER A 204 -3.46 17.71 -18.57
CA SER A 204 -4.12 18.11 -19.81
C SER A 204 -5.27 19.07 -19.52
N PRO A 205 -5.77 19.85 -20.50
CA PRO A 205 -6.99 20.64 -20.32
C PRO A 205 -8.23 19.82 -19.94
N LEU A 206 -8.22 18.52 -20.24
CA LEU A 206 -9.30 17.57 -19.96
C LEU A 206 -9.05 16.74 -18.69
N ALA A 207 -7.94 16.96 -17.98
CA ALA A 207 -7.54 16.11 -16.85
C ALA A 207 -8.60 16.00 -15.76
N CYS A 208 -9.38 17.06 -15.52
CA CYS A 208 -10.48 17.01 -14.55
C CYS A 208 -11.61 16.08 -15.00
N GLU A 209 -11.93 16.05 -16.29
CA GLU A 209 -12.93 15.16 -16.86
C GLU A 209 -12.44 13.71 -16.90
N GLU A 210 -11.20 13.50 -17.35
CA GLU A 210 -10.54 12.19 -17.32
C GLU A 210 -10.49 11.63 -15.89
N GLN A 211 -10.13 12.45 -14.90
CA GLN A 211 -10.13 12.03 -13.50
C GLN A 211 -11.53 11.64 -13.01
N ARG A 212 -12.59 12.34 -13.42
CA ARG A 212 -13.97 11.93 -13.08
C ARG A 212 -14.31 10.55 -13.65
N LEU A 213 -13.86 10.25 -14.86
CA LEU A 213 -14.06 8.94 -15.48
C LEU A 213 -13.32 7.84 -14.72
N TYR A 214 -12.06 8.07 -14.31
CA TYR A 214 -11.31 7.13 -13.49
C TYR A 214 -11.91 6.92 -12.10
N ASN A 215 -12.45 7.97 -11.47
CA ASN A 215 -13.17 7.84 -10.20
C ASN A 215 -14.42 6.97 -10.38
N GLY A 216 -15.16 7.15 -11.49
CA GLY A 216 -16.30 6.31 -11.85
C GLY A 216 -15.91 4.86 -12.12
N LEU A 217 -14.81 4.63 -12.82
CA LEU A 217 -14.24 3.29 -13.02
C LEU A 217 -13.88 2.63 -11.69
N LEU A 218 -13.22 3.35 -10.78
CA LEU A 218 -12.88 2.82 -9.45
C LEU A 218 -14.12 2.45 -8.66
N LEU A 219 -15.16 3.30 -8.68
CA LEU A 219 -16.44 3.00 -8.05
C LEU A 219 -17.03 1.69 -8.60
N TYR A 220 -17.05 1.54 -9.91
CA TYR A 220 -17.53 0.33 -10.59
C TYR A 220 -16.75 -0.91 -10.13
N LEU A 221 -15.42 -0.84 -10.11
CA LEU A 221 -14.56 -1.94 -9.68
C LEU A 221 -14.83 -2.34 -8.22
N LEU A 222 -15.07 -1.36 -7.33
CA LEU A 222 -15.38 -1.62 -5.92
C LEU A 222 -16.78 -2.21 -5.74
N GLN A 223 -17.79 -1.69 -6.45
CA GLN A 223 -19.17 -2.19 -6.39
C GLN A 223 -19.29 -3.64 -6.90
N HIS A 224 -18.43 -4.03 -7.83
CA HIS A 224 -18.39 -5.38 -8.40
C HIS A 224 -17.20 -6.21 -7.91
N HIS A 225 -16.63 -5.87 -6.75
CA HIS A 225 -15.41 -6.49 -6.23
C HIS A 225 -15.49 -8.01 -6.13
N GLU A 226 -16.57 -8.55 -5.56
CA GLU A 226 -16.74 -10.00 -5.42
C GLU A 226 -16.68 -10.69 -6.79
N MET A 227 -17.44 -10.19 -7.76
CA MET A 227 -17.43 -10.78 -9.09
C MET A 227 -16.06 -10.66 -9.74
N LEU A 228 -15.36 -9.53 -9.62
CA LEU A 228 -14.09 -9.25 -10.30
C LEU A 228 -12.86 -9.92 -9.68
N PHE A 229 -12.81 -10.10 -8.36
CA PHE A 229 -11.60 -10.49 -7.63
C PHE A 229 -11.62 -11.89 -6.99
N VAL A 230 -12.74 -12.61 -7.02
CA VAL A 230 -12.86 -13.98 -6.43
C VAL A 230 -11.74 -14.93 -6.84
N ASP A 231 -11.24 -14.80 -8.08
CA ASP A 231 -10.24 -15.73 -8.65
C ASP A 231 -8.78 -15.23 -8.59
N LEU A 232 -8.53 -13.99 -8.13
CA LEU A 232 -7.23 -13.33 -8.33
C LEU A 232 -6.19 -13.61 -7.23
N ASN A 233 -6.60 -13.82 -5.97
CA ASN A 233 -5.69 -14.23 -4.88
C ASN A 233 -6.45 -14.91 -3.71
N PRO A 234 -6.22 -16.21 -3.47
CA PRO A 234 -6.85 -16.95 -2.37
C PRO A 234 -6.47 -16.47 -0.95
N CYS A 235 -5.29 -15.85 -0.80
CA CYS A 235 -4.75 -15.44 0.51
C CYS A 235 -5.66 -14.42 1.21
N PHE A 236 -6.40 -13.62 0.43
CA PHE A 236 -7.29 -12.56 0.94
C PHE A 236 -8.74 -13.02 1.08
N SER A 237 -9.18 -14.01 0.29
CA SER A 237 -10.51 -14.60 0.40
C SER A 237 -10.75 -15.22 1.79
N GLN A 238 -9.71 -15.76 2.43
CA GLN A 238 -9.78 -16.32 3.78
C GLN A 238 -10.00 -15.25 4.87
N ARG A 239 -9.30 -14.10 4.81
CA ARG A 239 -9.46 -13.01 5.79
C ARG A 239 -10.82 -12.31 5.69
N GLN A 240 -11.40 -12.25 4.48
CA GLN A 240 -12.74 -11.68 4.29
C GLN A 240 -13.83 -12.54 4.93
N ALA A 241 -13.71 -13.87 4.89
CA ALA A 241 -14.67 -14.78 5.53
C ALA A 241 -14.71 -14.64 7.06
N ASP A 242 -13.55 -14.47 7.69
CA ASP A 242 -13.46 -14.30 9.15
C ASP A 242 -13.98 -12.93 9.63
N GLY A 243 -13.89 -11.89 8.80
CA GLY A 243 -14.40 -10.54 9.12
C GLY A 243 -15.92 -10.38 8.98
N LEU A 244 -16.59 -11.24 8.21
CA LEU A 244 -18.04 -11.22 7.99
C LEU A 244 -18.84 -12.08 9.00
N GLN A 245 -18.18 -12.96 9.76
CA GLN A 245 -18.83 -13.79 10.79
C GLN A 245 -18.92 -13.12 12.17
N GLY A 246 -18.38 -11.90 12.34
CA GLY A 246 -18.37 -11.18 13.62
C GLY A 246 -19.65 -10.43 13.99
N SER A 247 -20.65 -10.38 13.11
CA SER A 247 -21.91 -9.67 13.36
C SER A 247 -23.09 -10.51 12.90
N ASN A 248 -23.45 -11.53 13.70
CA ASN A 248 -24.82 -12.03 13.89
C ASN A 248 -24.79 -13.32 14.73
N THR A 249 -24.97 -13.19 16.04
CA THR A 249 -25.85 -14.10 16.77
C THR A 249 -26.37 -13.40 18.02
N GLU A 250 -27.66 -13.08 17.97
CA GLU A 250 -28.50 -12.81 19.12
C GLU A 250 -28.42 -14.00 20.09
N ASP A 251 -28.35 -13.75 21.39
CA ASP A 251 -29.06 -14.59 22.35
C ASP A 251 -29.57 -13.73 23.52
N ALA A 252 -30.78 -13.22 23.33
CA ALA A 252 -31.59 -12.65 24.38
C ALA A 252 -32.37 -13.79 25.06
N GLY A 253 -31.92 -14.17 26.24
CA GLY A 253 -32.81 -14.51 27.34
C GLY A 253 -33.32 -15.96 27.45
N ARG A 254 -33.10 -16.47 28.67
CA ARG A 254 -33.95 -17.38 29.45
C ARG A 254 -33.29 -18.72 29.74
N ASP A 255 -32.63 -18.81 30.90
CA ASP A 255 -32.90 -19.85 31.91
C ASP A 255 -31.90 -19.79 33.07
N ARG A 256 -32.40 -19.44 34.27
CA ARG A 256 -32.26 -20.21 35.53
C ARG A 256 -32.55 -19.33 36.75
N LEU A 257 -33.84 -19.16 37.03
CA LEU A 257 -34.31 -19.31 38.41
C LEU A 257 -34.03 -20.76 38.81
N THR A 258 -33.09 -21.01 39.72
CA THR A 258 -33.09 -22.08 40.74
C THR A 258 -31.69 -22.21 41.35
N LEU A 259 -31.38 -21.40 42.37
CA LEU A 259 -30.47 -21.81 43.43
C LEU A 259 -31.08 -21.43 44.79
N LEU A 260 -31.95 -22.34 45.23
CA LEU A 260 -32.00 -22.90 46.58
C LEU A 260 -31.76 -21.93 47.75
N SER A 261 -32.87 -21.54 48.36
CA SER A 261 -32.98 -21.48 49.81
C SER A 261 -32.65 -22.84 50.44
N ALA A 262 -31.68 -22.90 51.35
CA ALA A 262 -31.72 -23.60 52.65
C ALA A 262 -30.32 -24.00 53.16
N SER A 263 -29.85 -23.31 54.20
CA SER A 263 -29.20 -23.87 55.40
C SER A 263 -28.82 -22.69 56.32
N SER A 264 -29.69 -22.34 57.26
CA SER A 264 -29.53 -22.62 58.70
C SER A 264 -28.34 -21.90 59.38
N HIS A 265 -28.67 -20.85 60.14
CA HIS A 265 -28.04 -20.42 61.41
C HIS A 265 -27.78 -21.60 62.39
N PRO A 266 -27.02 -21.46 63.51
CA PRO A 266 -26.72 -20.23 64.27
C PRO A 266 -25.29 -20.09 64.86
N THR A 267 -24.90 -18.87 65.21
CA THR A 267 -24.59 -18.40 66.59
C THR A 267 -24.34 -16.91 66.58
#